data_AF-A0A2K3LCU4-F1
#
_entry.id   AF-A0A2K3LCU4-F1
#
_cell.length_a   1.000
_cell.length_b   1.000
_cell.length_c   1.000
_cell.angle_alpha   90.00
_cell.angle_beta   90.00
_cell.angle_gamma   90.00
#
_symmetry.space_group_name_H-M   'P 1'
#
loop_
_entity.id
_entity.type
_entity.pdbx_description
1 polymer ?
#
loop_
_entity_poly.entity_id
_entity_poly.type
_entity_poly.pdbx_seq_one_letter_code
_entity_poly.pdbx_strand_id
1 'polypeptide(L)' 'VVAHSRKCDFPAIFNFGDSNSDTGGLSAAFGQPGYPYGESFFHHPVGRYCDGRLIVDFIGTN' A
#
# COMPACT_ATOMS: atom_id res chain seq x y z
N VAL A 1 -16.43 8.56 32.34
CA VAL A 1 -16.60 7.20 31.77
C VAL A 1 -15.68 7.06 30.57
N VAL A 2 -14.56 6.35 30.72
CA VAL A 2 -13.76 5.95 29.55
C VAL A 2 -14.45 4.72 28.99
N ALA A 3 -15.15 4.89 27.88
CA ALA A 3 -15.71 3.75 27.16
C ALA A 3 -14.52 2.88 26.70
N HIS A 4 -14.49 1.63 27.15
CA HIS A 4 -13.52 0.68 26.63
C HIS A 4 -13.91 0.42 25.18
N SER A 5 -13.20 1.06 24.24
CA SER A 5 -13.36 0.77 22.82
C SER A 5 -13.06 -0.71 22.62
N ARG A 6 -14.07 -1.50 22.24
CA ARG A 6 -13.84 -2.86 21.78
C ARG A 6 -12.90 -2.75 20.60
N LYS A 7 -11.79 -3.50 20.60
CA LYS A 7 -10.97 -3.63 19.39
C LYS A 7 -11.88 -4.12 18.27
N CYS A 8 -12.00 -3.32 17.22
CA CYS A 8 -12.71 -3.74 16.02
C CYS A 8 -11.77 -4.63 15.22
N ASP A 9 -12.12 -5.90 15.08
CA ASP A 9 -11.37 -6.84 14.27
C ASP A 9 -11.86 -6.76 12.82
N PHE A 10 -11.10 -6.06 11.99
CA PHE A 10 -11.34 -6.01 10.55
C PHE A 10 -10.45 -7.08 9.88
N PRO A 11 -11.02 -8.20 9.40
CA PRO A 11 -10.24 -9.30 8.83
C PRO A 11 -9.62 -8.96 7.48
N ALA A 12 -10.08 -7.90 6.81
CA ALA A 12 -9.59 -7.45 5.52
C ALA A 12 -9.87 -5.96 5.31
N ILE A 13 -9.09 -5.34 4.42
CA ILE A 13 -9.29 -3.98 3.93
C ILE A 13 -9.41 -4.05 2.40
N PHE A 14 -10.49 -3.50 1.86
CA PHE A 14 -10.68 -3.33 0.42
C PHE A 14 -10.38 -1.88 0.06
N ASN A 15 -9.32 -1.67 -0.71
CA ASN A 15 -8.88 -0.35 -1.15
C ASN A 15 -9.29 -0.13 -2.62
N PHE A 16 -9.90 1.01 -2.90
CA PHE A 16 -10.18 1.51 -4.25
C PHE A 16 -9.50 2.85 -4.40
N GLY A 17 -8.85 3.08 -5.53
CA GLY A 17 -8.13 4.33 -5.73
C GLY A 17 -7.32 4.37 -7.00
N ASP A 18 -6.23 5.12 -6.93
CA ASP A 18 -5.30 5.39 -8.01
C ASP A 18 -3.88 4.96 -7.59
N SER A 19 -2.87 5.51 -8.28
CA SER A 19 -1.46 5.23 -8.02
C SER A 19 -1.01 5.45 -6.56
N ASN A 20 -1.69 6.32 -5.80
CA ASN A 20 -1.32 6.60 -4.40
C ASN A 20 -1.66 5.46 -3.43
N SER A 21 -2.50 4.51 -3.86
CA SER A 21 -2.87 3.33 -3.05
C SER A 21 -2.72 2.00 -3.79
N ASP A 22 -2.33 2.04 -5.07
CA ASP A 22 -2.10 0.86 -5.87
C ASP A 22 -0.83 0.10 -5.46
N THR A 23 -1.00 -1.10 -4.92
CA THR A 23 0.09 -1.97 -4.47
C THR A 23 0.63 -2.90 -5.55
N GLY A 24 0.14 -2.82 -6.80
CA GLY A 24 0.62 -3.63 -7.91
C GLY A 24 -0.40 -3.95 -9.00
N GLY A 25 -1.64 -3.45 -8.90
CA GLY A 25 -2.70 -3.68 -9.87
C GLY A 25 -2.36 -3.16 -11.26
N LEU A 26 -1.86 -1.92 -11.37
CA LEU A 26 -1.44 -1.38 -12.67
C LEU A 26 -0.22 -2.15 -13.22
N SER A 27 0.71 -2.51 -12.34
CA SER A 27 1.91 -3.28 -12.72
C SER A 27 1.60 -4.69 -13.21
N ALA A 28 0.61 -5.35 -12.62
CA ALA A 28 0.15 -6.66 -13.06
C ALA A 28 -0.49 -6.62 -14.46
N ALA A 29 -1.14 -5.51 -14.81
CA ALA A 29 -1.80 -5.33 -16.10
C ALA A 29 -0.86 -4.83 -17.21
N PHE A 30 0.10 -3.95 -16.88
CA PHE A 30 0.88 -3.21 -17.90
C PHE A 30 2.40 -3.26 -17.70
N GLY A 31 2.89 -3.98 -16.69
CA GLY A 31 4.31 -4.10 -16.37
C GLY A 31 4.79 -3.14 -15.28
N GLN A 32 5.94 -3.44 -14.68
CA GLN A 32 6.49 -2.66 -13.57
C GLN A 32 6.87 -1.23 -14.01
N PRO A 33 6.65 -0.23 -13.14
CA PRO A 33 7.05 1.13 -13.46
C PRO A 33 8.58 1.23 -13.45
N GLY A 34 9.13 2.07 -14.31
CA GLY A 34 10.58 2.24 -14.47
C GLY A 34 11.22 3.02 -13.31
N TYR A 35 12.49 3.40 -13.47
CA TYR A 35 13.17 4.30 -12.52
C TYR A 35 12.37 5.61 -12.33
N PRO A 36 12.24 6.18 -11.11
CA PRO A 36 12.95 5.83 -9.87
C PRO A 36 12.25 4.83 -8.94
N TYR A 37 11.05 4.35 -9.28
CA TYR A 37 10.16 3.74 -8.31
C TYR A 37 10.75 2.53 -7.58
N GLY A 38 10.81 2.64 -6.25
CA GLY A 38 11.25 1.59 -5.33
C GLY A 38 12.74 1.65 -4.98
N GLU A 39 13.49 2.64 -5.49
CA GLU A 39 14.93 2.77 -5.29
C GLU A 39 15.30 3.05 -3.83
N SER A 40 14.59 3.96 -3.16
CA SER A 40 14.96 4.41 -1.81
C SER A 40 14.71 3.36 -0.72
N PHE A 41 13.55 2.67 -0.73
CA PHE A 41 13.15 1.76 0.37
C PHE A 41 13.31 0.28 0.03
N PHE A 42 12.92 -0.14 -1.17
CA PHE A 42 12.97 -1.55 -1.58
C PHE A 42 14.24 -1.89 -2.37
N HIS A 43 14.97 -0.88 -2.85
CA HIS A 43 16.15 -0.99 -3.71
C HIS A 43 15.91 -1.69 -5.06
N HIS A 44 14.65 -1.80 -5.47
CA HIS A 44 14.22 -2.29 -6.78
C HIS A 44 12.72 -1.97 -6.99
N PRO A 45 12.22 -1.93 -8.24
CA PRO A 45 10.79 -1.75 -8.49
C PRO A 45 9.96 -2.92 -7.94
N VAL A 46 8.99 -2.59 -7.10
CA VAL A 46 8.03 -3.56 -6.51
C VAL A 46 6.61 -3.41 -7.05
N GLY A 47 6.47 -2.76 -8.22
CA GLY A 47 5.19 -2.59 -8.89
C GLY A 47 4.33 -1.45 -8.35
N ARG A 48 4.92 -0.47 -7.67
CA ARG A 48 4.24 0.68 -7.07
C ARG A 48 4.80 1.97 -7.63
N TYR A 49 3.97 2.99 -7.80
CA TYR A 49 4.42 4.33 -8.23
C TYR A 49 4.91 5.16 -7.03
N CYS A 50 5.78 4.56 -6.21
CA CYS A 50 6.34 5.15 -5.00
C CYS A 50 7.72 4.54 -4.72
N ASP A 51 8.59 5.31 -4.06
CA ASP A 51 9.92 4.86 -3.62
C ASP A 51 9.91 4.06 -2.32
N GLY A 52 8.73 3.79 -1.76
CA GLY A 52 8.57 2.96 -0.57
C GLY A 52 7.13 2.55 -0.28
N ARG A 53 6.79 2.52 1.01
CA ARG A 53 5.46 2.13 1.48
C ARG A 53 4.40 3.18 1.14
N LEU A 54 3.22 2.72 0.76
CA LEU A 54 2.03 3.52 0.54
C LEU A 54 1.27 3.69 1.85
N ILE A 55 0.39 4.68 1.94
CA ILE A 55 -0.40 4.94 3.15
C ILE A 55 -1.20 3.69 3.60
N VAL A 56 -1.67 2.88 2.64
CA VAL A 56 -2.40 1.64 2.90
C VAL A 56 -1.56 0.58 3.62
N ASP A 57 -0.23 0.59 3.49
CA ASP A 57 0.64 -0.34 4.22
C ASP A 57 0.70 -0.01 5.72
N PHE A 58 0.43 1.24 6.11
CA PHE A 58 0.42 1.66 7.51
C PHE A 58 -0.96 1.48 8.17
N ILE A 59 -2.02 1.49 7.36
CA ILE A 59 -3.40 1.27 7.82
C ILE A 59 -3.68 -0.24 7.95
N GLY A 60 -3.13 -1.06 7.04
CA GLY A 60 -3.32 -2.52 7.04
C GLY A 60 -2.51 -3.28 8.08
N THR A 61 -1.56 -2.63 8.76
CA THR A 61 -0.82 -3.20 9.88
C THR A 61 -1.61 -3.06 11.17
N ASN A 62 -2.14 -4.18 11.68
CA ASN A 62 -2.56 -4.34 13.08
C ASN A 62 -1.35 -4.56 13.99
#